data_AF-A0A919M8N9-F1
#
_entry.id   AF-A0A919M8N9-F1
#
_cell.length_a   1.000
_cell.length_b   1.000
_cell.length_c   1.000
_cell.angle_alpha   90.00
_cell.angle_beta   90.00
_cell.angle_gamma   90.00
#
_symmetry.space_group_name_H-M   'P 1'
#
loop_
_entity.id
_entity.type
_entity.pdbx_description
1 polymer ?
#
loop_
_entity_poly.entity_id
_entity_poly.type
_entity_poly.pdbx_seq_one_letter_code
_entity_poly.pdbx_strand_id
1 'polypeptide(L)'
;MDHSSRYVVIGAGAVGASIAAELHRAGVETLLVARGAQLAALRDTGLRYVRPEATHQLRIPVAAGPDEVELTENDVLVLATKSTDTTSAVRDWAWRPVKRADGGTGLAATDLPLVTLQNGLDNERTALRSFAQVIGGVVWIPATYVVPGEVVNHADPVPAVLFLGRFPDAPSPVAERVAAGLRAGGFTVHVVADITAHKAAKLLGNLVNTLDALYRPSALRDAAVARLRAEAKAVYAAAGIVPATPDQSGFGVAEIASHPRAGNSTRQSLTRAAEPETDYLDGEIVLLGRLHGVPVPATAAIQARLHRAVAEGTPAGSLDDTDLELIFERPPVLISAEDVYRRAAEPDPPVLLDVRWALGDLDGEKHYRDGHLPGAVYVDLDTELAGPHTPGAGRHPLPPLRQLQAAARRWGISAGTTVVVYDNSGGLAAARAWWLLRWGGVADVRLLDGGLAAWRAAGYAEASGSARPRPAGTVVLDGGHLPVLTADEAAALPRTGTLLDARAAERYRGEVEPVDPRAGHIPGAISRPTGENLRAGVPYFKSVDELRERFAGLPGPVGVYCGSGVTAAHQIAALAVAGIDAALYPGSWSAWSSDSDRPVATGDQP
;
A
#
# COMPACT_ATOMS: atom_id res chain seq x y z
N MET A 1 -3.70 -14.74 -54.21
CA MET A 1 -4.77 -15.49 -53.54
C MET A 1 -4.79 -14.99 -52.12
N ASP A 2 -5.92 -14.43 -51.68
CA ASP A 2 -6.07 -13.86 -50.34
C ASP A 2 -6.08 -15.02 -49.33
N HIS A 3 -4.93 -15.32 -48.72
CA HIS A 3 -4.82 -16.39 -47.73
C HIS A 3 -5.22 -15.81 -46.38
N SER A 4 -6.50 -16.01 -46.04
CA SER A 4 -7.03 -15.67 -44.71
C SER A 4 -6.22 -16.37 -43.63
N SER A 5 -5.84 -15.64 -42.58
CA SER A 5 -5.09 -16.20 -41.45
C SER A 5 -5.94 -17.16 -40.62
N ARG A 6 -5.32 -18.22 -40.10
CA ARG A 6 -5.93 -19.11 -39.10
C ARG A 6 -5.48 -18.71 -37.70
N TYR A 7 -6.44 -18.55 -36.78
CA TYR A 7 -6.15 -18.16 -35.39
C TYR A 7 -6.07 -19.39 -34.49
N VAL A 8 -4.88 -19.67 -33.97
CA VAL A 8 -4.62 -20.73 -32.99
C VAL A 8 -4.68 -20.10 -31.59
N VAL A 9 -5.84 -20.21 -30.94
CA VAL A 9 -6.10 -19.59 -29.64
C VAL A 9 -5.66 -20.53 -28.52
N ILE A 10 -4.55 -20.18 -27.86
CA ILE A 10 -3.91 -20.95 -26.81
C ILE A 10 -4.49 -20.54 -25.45
N GLY A 11 -5.39 -21.39 -24.92
CA GLY A 11 -6.04 -21.18 -23.63
C GLY A 11 -7.55 -20.99 -23.74
N ALA A 12 -8.31 -22.06 -23.54
CA ALA A 12 -9.78 -22.07 -23.58
C ALA A 12 -10.46 -21.57 -22.29
N GLY A 13 -9.89 -20.53 -21.67
CA GLY A 13 -10.51 -19.80 -20.57
C GLY A 13 -11.59 -18.82 -21.06
N ALA A 14 -12.08 -17.94 -20.19
CA ALA A 14 -13.15 -16.99 -20.51
C ALA A 14 -12.84 -16.11 -21.74
N VAL A 15 -11.63 -15.53 -21.78
CA VAL A 15 -11.20 -14.63 -22.88
C VAL A 15 -10.96 -15.43 -24.17
N GLY A 16 -10.10 -16.45 -24.11
CA GLY A 16 -9.73 -17.21 -25.30
C GLY A 16 -10.90 -17.94 -25.96
N ALA A 17 -11.79 -18.56 -25.17
CA ALA A 17 -12.97 -19.22 -25.72
C ALA A 17 -13.96 -18.22 -26.34
N SER A 18 -14.15 -17.03 -25.75
CA SER A 18 -14.99 -15.98 -26.35
C SER A 18 -14.41 -15.47 -27.66
N ILE A 19 -13.09 -15.27 -27.73
CA ILE A 19 -12.41 -14.84 -28.97
C ILE A 19 -12.55 -15.90 -30.06
N ALA A 20 -12.27 -17.16 -29.73
CA ALA A 20 -12.42 -18.26 -30.67
C ALA A 20 -13.87 -18.45 -31.14
N ALA A 21 -14.85 -18.24 -30.25
CA ALA A 21 -16.27 -18.32 -30.57
C ALA A 21 -16.67 -17.29 -31.63
N GLU A 22 -16.29 -16.03 -31.48
CA GLU A 22 -16.66 -14.98 -32.44
C GLU A 22 -15.95 -15.15 -33.79
N LEU A 23 -14.65 -15.46 -33.78
CA LEU A 23 -13.91 -15.76 -35.01
C LEU A 23 -14.55 -16.92 -35.77
N HIS A 24 -14.86 -18.01 -35.07
CA HIS A 24 -15.52 -19.18 -35.66
C HIS A 24 -16.93 -18.85 -36.20
N ARG A 25 -17.74 -18.09 -35.46
CA ARG A 25 -19.07 -17.63 -35.91
C ARG A 25 -19.00 -16.77 -37.17
N ALA A 26 -17.94 -15.97 -37.31
CA ALA A 26 -17.70 -15.14 -38.48
C ALA A 26 -17.08 -15.90 -39.67
N GLY A 27 -16.81 -17.20 -39.54
CA GLY A 27 -16.17 -18.02 -40.57
C GLY A 27 -14.66 -17.79 -40.72
N VAL A 28 -14.02 -17.13 -39.75
CA VAL A 28 -12.56 -17.03 -39.69
C VAL A 28 -11.99 -18.35 -39.20
N GLU A 29 -11.01 -18.90 -39.92
CA GLU A 29 -10.42 -20.19 -39.56
C GLU A 29 -9.81 -20.12 -38.16
N THR A 30 -10.26 -21.00 -37.27
CA THR A 30 -9.95 -20.91 -35.84
C THR A 30 -9.73 -22.31 -35.27
N LEU A 31 -8.71 -22.44 -34.44
CA LEU A 31 -8.44 -23.63 -33.64
C LEU A 31 -8.25 -23.21 -32.17
N LEU A 32 -8.95 -23.87 -31.25
CA LEU A 32 -8.92 -23.59 -29.83
C LEU A 32 -8.12 -24.65 -29.08
N VAL A 33 -7.12 -24.23 -28.30
CA VAL A 33 -6.31 -25.15 -27.49
C VAL A 33 -6.85 -25.17 -26.06
N ALA A 34 -7.22 -26.36 -25.59
CA ALA A 34 -7.82 -26.58 -24.28
C ALA A 34 -7.14 -27.76 -23.57
N ARG A 35 -7.29 -27.83 -22.24
CA ARG A 35 -6.78 -28.94 -21.42
C ARG A 35 -7.85 -29.40 -20.41
N GLY A 36 -7.65 -30.59 -19.84
CA GLY A 36 -8.47 -31.11 -18.73
C GLY A 36 -9.97 -31.20 -19.04
N ALA A 37 -10.81 -30.87 -18.05
CA ALA A 37 -12.26 -30.95 -18.18
C ALA A 37 -12.83 -30.06 -19.30
N GLN A 38 -12.21 -28.90 -19.55
CA GLN A 38 -12.62 -28.00 -20.64
C GLN A 38 -12.41 -28.66 -22.01
N LEU A 39 -11.27 -29.30 -22.22
CA LEU A 39 -10.99 -30.06 -23.46
C LEU A 39 -12.02 -31.18 -23.68
N ALA A 40 -12.31 -31.94 -22.62
CA ALA A 40 -13.27 -33.04 -22.69
C ALA A 40 -14.66 -32.53 -23.08
N ALA A 41 -15.16 -31.47 -22.44
CA ALA A 41 -16.46 -30.88 -22.75
C ALA A 41 -16.53 -30.33 -24.19
N LEU A 42 -15.47 -29.62 -24.64
CA LEU A 42 -15.42 -29.08 -26.00
C LEU A 42 -15.42 -30.16 -27.08
N ARG A 43 -14.74 -31.29 -26.85
CA ARG A 43 -14.77 -32.44 -27.77
C ARG A 43 -16.11 -33.17 -27.75
N ASP A 44 -16.69 -33.33 -26.57
CA ASP A 44 -17.94 -34.09 -26.39
C ASP A 44 -19.16 -33.32 -26.92
N THR A 45 -19.43 -32.13 -26.38
CA THR A 45 -20.65 -31.36 -26.68
C THR A 45 -20.40 -30.05 -27.43
N GLY A 46 -19.16 -29.55 -27.44
CA GLY A 46 -18.81 -28.24 -28.01
C GLY A 46 -18.85 -27.11 -26.98
N LEU A 47 -18.69 -25.88 -27.43
CA LEU A 47 -18.76 -24.69 -26.60
C LEU A 47 -20.18 -24.13 -26.58
N ARG A 48 -20.78 -24.06 -25.40
CA ARG A 48 -21.95 -23.25 -25.11
C ARG A 48 -21.49 -21.82 -24.83
N TYR A 49 -21.68 -20.92 -25.78
CA TYR A 49 -21.28 -19.52 -25.71
C TYR A 49 -22.51 -18.62 -25.55
N VAL A 50 -22.63 -17.97 -24.39
CA VAL A 50 -23.78 -17.16 -24.03
C VAL A 50 -23.46 -15.68 -24.22
N ARG A 51 -24.35 -14.99 -24.92
CA ARG A 51 -24.30 -13.55 -25.19
C ARG A 51 -25.61 -12.87 -24.81
N PRO A 52 -25.64 -11.53 -24.69
CA PRO A 52 -26.87 -10.80 -24.41
C PRO A 52 -27.96 -11.06 -25.46
N GLU A 53 -27.57 -11.19 -26.74
CA GLU A 53 -28.52 -11.42 -27.82
C GLU A 53 -29.02 -12.86 -27.92
N ALA A 54 -28.17 -13.85 -27.61
CA ALA A 54 -28.51 -15.26 -27.81
C ALA A 54 -27.50 -16.20 -27.11
N THR A 55 -27.88 -17.48 -27.01
CA THR A 55 -26.94 -18.55 -26.69
C THR A 55 -26.59 -19.34 -27.95
N HIS A 56 -25.31 -19.66 -28.11
CA HIS A 56 -24.78 -20.38 -29.26
C HIS A 56 -24.14 -21.70 -28.82
N GLN A 57 -24.41 -22.79 -29.55
CA GLN A 57 -23.71 -24.06 -29.40
C GLN A 57 -22.73 -24.21 -30.57
N LEU A 58 -21.43 -24.16 -30.29
CA LEU A 58 -20.38 -24.06 -31.30
C LEU A 58 -19.45 -25.28 -31.27
N ARG A 59 -19.16 -25.84 -32.45
CA ARG A 59 -18.19 -26.93 -32.63
C ARG A 59 -16.91 -26.38 -33.23
N ILE A 60 -16.16 -25.66 -32.40
CA ILE A 60 -14.86 -25.10 -32.78
C ILE A 60 -13.83 -26.24 -32.85
N PRO A 61 -12.97 -26.31 -33.89
CA PRO A 61 -11.84 -27.24 -33.91
C PRO A 61 -10.97 -27.08 -32.66
N VAL A 62 -10.64 -28.19 -32.01
CA VAL A 62 -9.97 -28.18 -30.70
C VAL A 62 -8.79 -29.14 -30.64
N ALA A 63 -7.69 -28.67 -30.07
CA ALA A 63 -6.48 -29.44 -29.80
C ALA A 63 -6.14 -29.46 -28.30
N ALA A 64 -5.48 -30.52 -27.84
CA ALA A 64 -4.97 -30.64 -26.47
C ALA A 64 -3.69 -29.81 -26.24
N GLY A 65 -2.93 -29.57 -27.31
CA GLY A 65 -1.64 -28.92 -27.27
C GLY A 65 -0.95 -28.90 -28.64
N PRO A 66 0.31 -28.43 -28.70
CA PRO A 66 1.04 -28.24 -29.95
C PRO A 66 1.34 -29.53 -30.73
N ASP A 67 1.26 -30.69 -30.08
CA ASP A 67 1.48 -31.99 -30.74
C ASP A 67 0.31 -32.45 -31.62
N GLU A 68 -0.88 -31.87 -31.43
CA GLU A 68 -2.05 -32.15 -32.25
C GLU A 68 -2.29 -31.09 -33.34
N VAL A 69 -1.36 -30.13 -33.52
CA VAL A 69 -1.53 -29.00 -34.45
C VAL A 69 -0.41 -29.00 -35.49
N GLU A 70 -0.77 -29.17 -36.76
CA GLU A 70 0.12 -28.87 -37.89
C GLU A 70 0.07 -27.36 -38.16
N LEU A 71 1.15 -26.65 -37.86
CA LEU A 71 1.22 -25.21 -38.08
C LEU A 71 1.58 -24.89 -39.54
N THR A 72 1.03 -23.79 -40.04
CA THR A 72 1.29 -23.24 -41.37
C THR A 72 1.71 -21.78 -41.28
N GLU A 73 2.38 -21.25 -42.30
CA GLU A 73 2.81 -19.84 -42.34
C GLU A 73 1.66 -18.81 -42.27
N ASN A 74 0.41 -19.25 -42.45
CA ASN A 74 -0.78 -18.40 -42.33
C ASN A 74 -1.34 -18.34 -40.90
N ASP A 75 -0.73 -19.05 -39.94
CA ASP A 75 -1.21 -19.09 -38.57
C ASP A 75 -0.86 -17.83 -37.77
N VAL A 76 -1.77 -17.45 -36.88
CA VAL A 76 -1.55 -16.47 -35.82
C VAL A 76 -1.71 -17.19 -34.49
N LEU A 77 -0.65 -17.21 -33.68
CA LEU A 77 -0.73 -17.76 -32.33
C LEU A 77 -1.30 -16.68 -31.40
N VAL A 78 -2.35 -17.01 -30.65
CA VAL A 78 -2.98 -16.08 -29.70
C VAL A 78 -2.90 -16.67 -28.30
N LEU A 79 -2.09 -16.08 -27.43
CA LEU A 79 -1.93 -16.50 -26.06
C LEU A 79 -3.00 -15.85 -25.18
N ALA A 80 -3.92 -16.67 -24.68
CA ALA A 80 -5.04 -16.29 -23.83
C ALA A 80 -5.09 -17.11 -22.52
N THR A 81 -3.95 -17.70 -22.13
CA THR A 81 -3.75 -18.31 -20.81
C THR A 81 -3.59 -17.23 -19.73
N LYS A 82 -3.44 -17.63 -18.45
CA LYS A 82 -3.03 -16.70 -17.40
C LYS A 82 -1.56 -16.29 -17.58
N SER A 83 -1.20 -15.15 -17.03
CA SER A 83 0.17 -14.60 -17.05
C SER A 83 1.18 -15.54 -16.38
N THR A 84 0.75 -16.28 -15.34
CA THR A 84 1.54 -17.35 -14.68
C THR A 84 1.99 -18.45 -15.64
N ASP A 85 1.24 -18.69 -16.72
CA ASP A 85 1.49 -19.76 -17.67
C ASP A 85 2.28 -19.30 -18.90
N THR A 86 2.55 -18.00 -19.05
CA THR A 86 3.16 -17.42 -20.26
C THR A 86 4.50 -18.06 -20.60
N THR A 87 5.36 -18.26 -19.60
CA THR A 87 6.68 -18.89 -19.82
C THR A 87 6.55 -20.31 -20.36
N SER A 88 5.63 -21.11 -19.80
CA SER A 88 5.44 -22.50 -20.23
C SER A 88 4.84 -22.56 -21.64
N ALA A 89 3.84 -21.73 -21.93
CA ALA A 89 3.24 -21.65 -23.25
C ALA A 89 4.25 -21.19 -24.32
N VAL A 90 5.04 -20.15 -24.07
CA VAL A 90 6.08 -19.71 -25.01
C VAL A 90 7.06 -20.84 -25.32
N ARG A 91 7.51 -21.58 -24.29
CA ARG A 91 8.42 -22.72 -24.48
C ARG A 91 7.78 -23.84 -25.32
N ASP A 92 6.53 -24.17 -25.05
CA ASP A 92 5.82 -25.28 -25.71
C ASP A 92 5.55 -24.97 -27.21
N TRP A 93 5.41 -23.70 -27.58
CA TRP A 93 5.01 -23.29 -28.94
C TRP A 93 6.13 -22.70 -29.80
N ALA A 94 7.15 -22.05 -29.22
CA ALA A 94 8.17 -21.30 -29.97
C ALA A 94 8.86 -22.11 -31.08
N TRP A 95 9.24 -23.35 -30.80
CA TRP A 95 10.10 -24.12 -31.70
C TRP A 95 9.34 -25.22 -32.45
N ARG A 96 8.01 -25.07 -32.58
CA ARG A 96 7.20 -25.99 -33.37
C ARG A 96 7.44 -25.79 -34.86
N PRO A 97 7.48 -26.87 -35.65
CA PRO A 97 7.67 -26.78 -37.10
C PRO A 97 6.48 -26.09 -37.76
N VAL A 98 6.75 -25.27 -38.77
CA VAL A 98 5.76 -24.54 -39.56
C VAL A 98 5.91 -24.92 -41.02
N LYS A 99 4.82 -25.36 -41.65
CA LYS A 99 4.79 -25.65 -43.08
C LYS A 99 4.64 -24.36 -43.89
N ARG A 100 5.61 -24.10 -44.75
CA ARG A 100 5.61 -22.93 -45.65
C ARG A 100 5.01 -23.28 -47.02
N ALA A 101 4.51 -22.27 -47.74
CA ALA A 101 3.95 -22.51 -49.08
C ALA A 101 5.00 -22.93 -50.11
N ASP A 102 6.27 -22.61 -49.89
CA ASP A 102 7.40 -23.05 -50.72
C ASP A 102 7.76 -24.53 -50.51
N GLY A 103 7.06 -25.24 -49.63
CA GLY A 103 7.32 -26.64 -49.28
C GLY A 103 8.41 -26.81 -48.22
N GLY A 104 9.04 -25.73 -47.75
CA GLY A 104 10.00 -25.72 -46.67
C GLY A 104 9.35 -25.88 -45.29
N THR A 105 10.19 -26.12 -44.30
CA THR A 105 9.80 -26.13 -42.88
C THR A 105 10.52 -25.00 -42.15
N GLY A 106 9.75 -24.10 -41.56
CA GLY A 106 10.23 -23.06 -40.66
C GLY A 106 9.87 -23.35 -39.20
N LEU A 107 9.97 -22.33 -38.35
CA LEU A 107 9.71 -22.44 -36.91
C LEU A 107 8.73 -21.35 -36.47
N ALA A 108 7.82 -21.69 -35.54
CA ALA A 108 6.78 -20.77 -35.10
C ALA A 108 7.34 -19.44 -34.57
N ALA A 109 8.42 -19.49 -33.79
CA ALA A 109 9.09 -18.33 -33.21
C ALA A 109 9.65 -17.35 -34.24
N THR A 110 10.06 -17.82 -35.41
CA THR A 110 10.64 -16.98 -36.47
C THR A 110 9.60 -16.55 -37.50
N ASP A 111 8.61 -17.40 -37.75
CA ASP A 111 7.72 -17.27 -38.91
C ASP A 111 6.35 -16.70 -38.53
N LEU A 112 5.84 -17.01 -37.35
CA LEU A 112 4.47 -16.68 -36.95
C LEU A 112 4.44 -15.51 -35.97
N PRO A 113 3.42 -14.63 -36.06
CA PRO A 113 3.14 -13.68 -34.99
C PRO A 113 2.58 -14.40 -33.76
N LEU A 114 3.06 -14.00 -32.58
CA LEU A 114 2.48 -14.34 -31.28
C LEU A 114 1.78 -13.10 -30.71
N VAL A 115 0.46 -13.22 -30.51
CA VAL A 115 -0.37 -12.20 -29.87
C VAL A 115 -0.54 -12.54 -28.39
N THR A 116 -0.22 -11.63 -27.49
CA THR A 116 -0.41 -11.81 -26.03
C THR A 116 -1.60 -11.00 -25.55
N LEU A 117 -2.62 -11.66 -24.98
CA LEU A 117 -3.86 -10.99 -24.53
C LEU A 117 -3.95 -10.84 -23.01
N GLN A 118 -2.95 -11.32 -22.28
CA GLN A 118 -2.90 -11.29 -20.83
C GLN A 118 -2.71 -9.86 -20.28
N ASN A 119 -3.23 -9.64 -19.07
CA ASN A 119 -3.00 -8.40 -18.31
C ASN A 119 -1.55 -8.30 -17.81
N GLY A 120 -1.15 -7.16 -17.26
CA GLY A 120 0.22 -6.93 -16.78
C GLY A 120 1.19 -6.55 -17.90
N LEU A 121 2.45 -6.31 -17.54
CA LEU A 121 3.49 -5.77 -18.45
C LEU A 121 4.59 -6.77 -18.81
N ASP A 122 4.68 -7.90 -18.11
CA ASP A 122 5.78 -8.86 -18.30
C ASP A 122 5.60 -9.83 -19.48
N ASN A 123 4.36 -10.09 -19.91
CA ASN A 123 4.07 -11.15 -20.88
C ASN A 123 4.83 -10.99 -22.21
N GLU A 124 4.82 -9.77 -22.76
CA GLU A 124 5.51 -9.47 -24.01
C GLU A 124 7.03 -9.59 -23.86
N ARG A 125 7.59 -9.15 -22.73
CA ARG A 125 9.02 -9.28 -22.42
C ARG A 125 9.45 -10.75 -22.34
N THR A 126 8.61 -11.58 -21.72
CA THR A 126 8.82 -13.03 -21.64
C THR A 126 8.74 -13.68 -23.02
N ALA A 127 7.74 -13.33 -23.83
CA ALA A 127 7.59 -13.84 -25.19
C ALA A 127 8.73 -13.43 -26.14
N LEU A 128 9.21 -12.19 -26.04
CA LEU A 128 10.24 -11.61 -26.91
C LEU A 128 11.61 -12.30 -26.78
N ARG A 129 11.82 -13.09 -25.72
CA ARG A 129 13.01 -13.94 -25.59
C ARG A 129 13.10 -15.02 -26.68
N SER A 130 11.96 -15.44 -27.22
CA SER A 130 11.88 -16.54 -28.19
C SER A 130 11.26 -16.09 -29.52
N PHE A 131 10.16 -15.35 -29.50
CA PHE A 131 9.42 -14.97 -30.71
C PHE A 131 9.96 -13.68 -31.32
N ALA A 132 10.24 -13.71 -32.63
CA ALA A 132 10.68 -12.56 -33.40
C ALA A 132 9.56 -11.52 -33.63
N GLN A 133 8.31 -11.97 -33.59
CA GLN A 133 7.12 -11.14 -33.84
C GLN A 133 6.14 -11.26 -32.66
N VAL A 134 6.28 -10.36 -31.69
CA VAL A 134 5.35 -10.26 -30.55
C VAL A 134 4.41 -9.08 -30.78
N ILE A 135 3.12 -9.34 -30.69
CA ILE A 135 2.05 -8.33 -30.72
C ILE A 135 1.39 -8.32 -29.35
N GLY A 136 1.63 -7.25 -28.59
CA GLY A 136 0.95 -7.04 -27.33
C GLY A 136 -0.51 -6.70 -27.57
N GLY A 137 -1.38 -7.19 -26.68
CA GLY A 137 -2.81 -6.99 -26.75
C GLY A 137 -3.40 -6.52 -25.42
N VAL A 138 -4.32 -5.58 -25.50
CA VAL A 138 -5.13 -5.12 -24.38
C VAL A 138 -6.60 -5.36 -24.70
N VAL A 139 -7.26 -6.22 -23.92
CA VAL A 139 -8.64 -6.64 -24.19
C VAL A 139 -9.62 -6.17 -23.12
N TRP A 140 -10.64 -5.40 -23.51
CA TRP A 140 -11.83 -5.16 -22.68
C TRP A 140 -12.91 -6.14 -23.07
N ILE A 141 -13.06 -7.18 -22.25
CA ILE A 141 -14.05 -8.24 -22.43
C ILE A 141 -14.58 -8.67 -21.06
N PRO A 142 -15.89 -8.55 -20.78
CA PRO A 142 -16.51 -8.95 -19.54
C PRO A 142 -16.93 -10.43 -19.63
N ALA A 143 -15.99 -11.31 -19.97
CA ALA A 143 -16.25 -12.73 -20.13
C ALA A 143 -16.05 -13.49 -18.81
N THR A 144 -16.88 -14.52 -18.60
CA THR A 144 -16.84 -15.40 -17.42
C THR A 144 -16.79 -16.84 -17.88
N TYR A 145 -15.82 -17.59 -17.35
CA TYR A 145 -15.80 -19.05 -17.45
C TYR A 145 -16.74 -19.60 -16.38
N VAL A 146 -17.84 -20.22 -16.78
CA VAL A 146 -18.89 -20.68 -15.86
C VAL A 146 -18.57 -22.09 -15.38
N VAL A 147 -18.56 -23.04 -16.32
CA VAL A 147 -18.27 -24.46 -16.12
C VAL A 147 -17.56 -25.00 -17.35
N PRO A 148 -16.94 -26.20 -17.28
CA PRO A 148 -16.41 -26.85 -18.48
C PRO A 148 -17.43 -26.89 -19.62
N GLY A 149 -17.07 -26.36 -20.78
CA GLY A 149 -17.90 -26.26 -21.97
C GLY A 149 -18.77 -25.00 -22.05
N GLU A 150 -18.79 -24.12 -21.05
CA GLU A 150 -19.66 -22.92 -21.04
C GLU A 150 -18.92 -21.62 -20.66
N VAL A 151 -19.06 -20.61 -21.54
CA VAL A 151 -18.53 -19.27 -21.34
C VAL A 151 -19.61 -18.24 -21.65
N VAL A 152 -19.71 -17.23 -20.81
CA VAL A 152 -20.63 -16.09 -20.95
C VAL A 152 -19.81 -14.85 -21.27
N ASN A 153 -20.22 -14.06 -22.26
CA ASN A 153 -19.66 -12.75 -22.54
C ASN A 153 -20.75 -11.69 -22.45
N HIS A 154 -20.58 -10.73 -21.54
CA HIS A 154 -21.56 -9.67 -21.30
C HIS A 154 -21.42 -8.45 -22.21
N ALA A 155 -20.46 -8.44 -23.15
CA ALA A 155 -20.22 -7.28 -23.99
C ALA A 155 -21.35 -7.07 -25.01
N ASP A 156 -21.76 -5.82 -25.19
CA ASP A 156 -22.76 -5.38 -26.17
C ASP A 156 -22.51 -3.90 -26.55
N PRO A 157 -22.73 -3.46 -27.80
CA PRO A 157 -23.07 -4.24 -29.00
C PRO A 157 -21.89 -5.01 -29.62
N VAL A 158 -20.65 -4.66 -29.26
CA VAL A 158 -19.45 -5.33 -29.78
C VAL A 158 -18.92 -6.38 -28.80
N PRO A 159 -18.36 -7.50 -29.28
CA PRO A 159 -17.90 -8.60 -28.43
C PRO A 159 -16.74 -8.27 -27.49
N ALA A 160 -15.87 -7.35 -27.89
CA ALA A 160 -14.80 -6.79 -27.07
C ALA A 160 -14.20 -5.56 -27.78
N VAL A 161 -13.47 -4.75 -27.03
CA VAL A 161 -12.54 -3.73 -27.56
C VAL A 161 -11.12 -4.23 -27.35
N LEU A 162 -10.32 -4.24 -28.42
CA LEU A 162 -8.92 -4.63 -28.39
C LEU A 162 -8.02 -3.49 -28.85
N PHE A 163 -6.88 -3.36 -28.19
CA PHE A 163 -5.76 -2.53 -28.65
C PHE A 163 -4.58 -3.46 -28.92
N LEU A 164 -4.03 -3.39 -30.12
CA LEU A 164 -2.91 -4.22 -30.55
C LEU A 164 -1.74 -3.33 -30.95
N GLY A 165 -0.53 -3.70 -30.55
CA GLY A 165 0.67 -3.05 -31.02
C GLY A 165 1.83 -4.03 -31.02
N ARG A 166 2.78 -3.83 -31.92
CA ARG A 166 4.01 -4.63 -31.90
C ARG A 166 4.80 -4.27 -30.65
N PHE A 167 5.38 -5.28 -30.02
CA PHE A 167 6.29 -5.11 -28.89
C PHE A 167 7.72 -5.55 -29.28
N PRO A 168 8.76 -4.76 -28.98
CA PRO A 168 8.71 -3.37 -28.52
C PRO A 168 8.12 -2.45 -29.61
N ASP A 169 7.70 -1.26 -29.18
CA ASP A 169 6.86 -0.34 -29.94
C ASP A 169 7.44 0.04 -31.32
N ALA A 170 6.71 -0.35 -32.36
CA ALA A 170 7.01 0.00 -33.74
C ALA A 170 5.78 -0.19 -34.65
N PRO A 171 5.63 0.59 -35.73
CA PRO A 171 4.66 0.28 -36.78
C PRO A 171 4.84 -1.15 -37.29
N SER A 172 3.74 -1.88 -37.44
CA SER A 172 3.77 -3.29 -37.82
C SER A 172 2.63 -3.63 -38.77
N PRO A 173 2.93 -3.89 -40.07
CA PRO A 173 1.94 -4.42 -41.01
C PRO A 173 1.35 -5.74 -40.54
N VAL A 174 2.08 -6.51 -39.73
CA VAL A 174 1.63 -7.77 -39.15
C VAL A 174 0.54 -7.52 -38.12
N ALA A 175 0.70 -6.49 -37.27
CA ALA A 175 -0.32 -6.12 -36.29
C ALA A 175 -1.63 -5.69 -36.98
N GLU A 176 -1.56 -4.98 -38.11
CA GLU A 176 -2.76 -4.64 -38.88
C GLU A 176 -3.42 -5.85 -39.54
N ARG A 177 -2.65 -6.83 -40.05
CA ARG A 177 -3.24 -8.08 -40.57
C ARG A 177 -3.96 -8.86 -39.48
N VAL A 178 -3.35 -8.97 -38.29
CA VAL A 178 -3.99 -9.59 -37.12
C VAL A 178 -5.24 -8.81 -36.70
N ALA A 179 -5.17 -7.48 -36.68
CA ALA A 179 -6.32 -6.65 -36.37
C ALA A 179 -7.45 -6.82 -37.40
N ALA A 180 -7.13 -6.96 -38.69
CA ALA A 180 -8.13 -7.19 -39.74
C ALA A 180 -8.90 -8.50 -39.54
N GLY A 181 -8.22 -9.61 -39.21
CA GLY A 181 -8.91 -10.87 -38.93
C GLY A 181 -9.77 -10.82 -37.67
N LEU A 182 -9.33 -10.13 -36.63
CA LEU A 182 -10.17 -9.87 -35.45
C LEU A 182 -11.37 -8.96 -35.77
N ARG A 183 -11.20 -7.90 -36.57
CA ARG A 183 -12.33 -7.08 -37.04
C ARG A 183 -13.34 -7.90 -37.85
N ALA A 184 -12.88 -8.86 -38.66
CA ALA A 184 -13.75 -9.79 -39.37
C ALA A 184 -14.57 -10.66 -38.40
N GLY A 185 -14.02 -11.00 -37.23
CA GLY A 185 -14.73 -11.61 -36.10
C GLY A 185 -15.73 -10.69 -35.38
N GLY A 186 -15.93 -9.46 -35.83
CA GLY A 186 -16.86 -8.49 -35.25
C GLY A 186 -16.28 -7.69 -34.07
N PHE A 187 -14.99 -7.83 -33.75
CA PHE A 187 -14.35 -7.06 -32.68
C PHE A 187 -14.06 -5.60 -33.08
N THR A 188 -14.17 -4.68 -32.12
CA THR A 188 -13.57 -3.35 -32.25
C THR A 188 -12.08 -3.47 -31.96
N VAL A 189 -11.23 -3.16 -32.94
CA VAL A 189 -9.77 -3.28 -32.79
C VAL A 189 -9.07 -2.01 -33.21
N HIS A 190 -8.25 -1.46 -32.31
CA HIS A 190 -7.36 -0.34 -32.57
C HIS A 190 -5.93 -0.84 -32.66
N VAL A 191 -5.20 -0.45 -33.71
CA VAL A 191 -3.76 -0.67 -33.77
C VAL A 191 -3.07 0.58 -33.25
N VAL A 192 -2.17 0.40 -32.28
CA VAL A 192 -1.52 1.49 -31.54
C VAL A 192 -0.01 1.42 -31.70
N ALA A 193 0.63 2.59 -31.67
CA ALA A 193 2.08 2.69 -31.79
C ALA A 193 2.79 2.25 -30.51
N ASP A 194 2.22 2.57 -29.34
CA ASP A 194 2.76 2.26 -28.02
C ASP A 194 1.78 1.34 -27.28
N ILE A 195 2.07 0.04 -27.30
CA ILE A 195 1.23 -0.94 -26.61
C ILE A 195 1.46 -0.91 -25.11
N THR A 196 2.69 -0.63 -24.67
CA THR A 196 3.06 -0.56 -23.25
C THR A 196 2.25 0.52 -22.52
N ALA A 197 2.04 1.69 -23.13
CA ALA A 197 1.20 2.77 -22.61
C ALA A 197 -0.26 2.31 -22.39
N HIS A 198 -0.81 1.52 -23.32
CA HIS A 198 -2.17 0.99 -23.21
C HIS A 198 -2.27 -0.11 -22.14
N LYS A 199 -1.25 -0.98 -22.03
CA LYS A 199 -1.19 -1.98 -20.96
C LYS A 199 -1.09 -1.31 -19.59
N ALA A 200 -0.25 -0.28 -19.46
CA ALA A 200 -0.06 0.50 -18.24
C ALA A 200 -1.36 1.20 -17.80
N ALA A 201 -2.11 1.76 -18.75
CA ALA A 201 -3.41 2.37 -18.50
C ALA A 201 -4.43 1.36 -17.97
N LYS A 202 -4.50 0.17 -18.59
CA LYS A 202 -5.37 -0.91 -18.10
C LYS A 202 -4.97 -1.40 -16.71
N LEU A 203 -3.66 -1.51 -16.45
CA LEU A 203 -3.15 -1.93 -15.15
C LEU A 203 -3.55 -0.96 -14.03
N LEU A 204 -3.55 0.35 -14.25
CA LEU A 204 -4.10 1.34 -13.28
C LEU A 204 -5.59 1.09 -12.99
N GLY A 205 -6.34 0.66 -14.00
CA GLY A 205 -7.73 0.22 -13.84
C GLY A 205 -7.84 -1.05 -13.01
N ASN A 206 -6.89 -1.97 -13.12
CA ASN A 206 -6.88 -3.26 -12.42
C ASN A 206 -6.47 -3.19 -10.95
N LEU A 207 -5.87 -2.10 -10.47
CA LEU A 207 -5.49 -1.96 -9.04
C LEU A 207 -6.68 -1.98 -8.06
N VAL A 208 -7.91 -1.85 -8.55
CA VAL A 208 -9.11 -2.08 -7.72
C VAL A 208 -9.40 -3.57 -7.51
N ASN A 209 -8.89 -4.44 -8.36
CA ASN A 209 -9.33 -5.84 -8.44
C ASN A 209 -9.09 -6.60 -7.14
N THR A 210 -7.90 -6.43 -6.55
CA THR A 210 -7.53 -7.08 -5.29
C THR A 210 -8.39 -6.57 -4.12
N LEU A 211 -8.63 -5.26 -4.06
CA LEU A 211 -9.50 -4.66 -3.04
C LEU A 211 -10.96 -5.12 -3.20
N ASP A 212 -11.50 -5.18 -4.41
CA ASP A 212 -12.87 -5.68 -4.68
C ASP A 212 -13.02 -7.20 -4.48
N ALA A 213 -11.91 -7.95 -4.57
CA ALA A 213 -11.89 -9.37 -4.24
C ALA A 213 -11.99 -9.62 -2.72
N LEU A 214 -11.38 -8.75 -1.92
CA LEU A 214 -11.24 -8.92 -0.47
C LEU A 214 -12.32 -8.22 0.35
N TYR A 215 -12.69 -6.99 -0.05
CA TYR A 215 -13.48 -6.07 0.76
C TYR A 215 -14.81 -5.70 0.10
N ARG A 216 -15.79 -5.32 0.94
CA ARG A 216 -17.02 -4.67 0.47
C ARG A 216 -16.74 -3.21 0.07
N PRO A 217 -17.58 -2.59 -0.78
CA PRO A 217 -17.47 -1.16 -1.05
C PRO A 217 -17.56 -0.32 0.23
N SER A 218 -16.58 0.56 0.42
CA SER A 218 -16.50 1.51 1.53
C SER A 218 -15.66 2.73 1.12
N ALA A 219 -15.80 3.83 1.86
CA ALA A 219 -14.99 5.03 1.63
C ALA A 219 -13.49 4.75 1.83
N LEU A 220 -13.14 3.90 2.81
CA LEU A 220 -11.76 3.52 3.09
C LEU A 220 -11.18 2.66 1.96
N ARG A 221 -11.96 1.71 1.43
CA ARG A 221 -11.56 0.93 0.25
C ARG A 221 -11.30 1.84 -0.94
N ASP A 222 -12.17 2.82 -1.19
CA ASP A 222 -12.00 3.74 -2.31
C ASP A 222 -10.77 4.66 -2.13
N ALA A 223 -10.49 5.09 -0.90
CA ALA A 223 -9.25 5.79 -0.55
C ALA A 223 -8.00 4.91 -0.75
N ALA A 224 -8.07 3.62 -0.39
CA ALA A 224 -7.02 2.65 -0.66
C ALA A 224 -6.75 2.50 -2.17
N VAL A 225 -7.78 2.38 -3.01
CA VAL A 225 -7.63 2.37 -4.48
C VAL A 225 -6.92 3.61 -4.98
N ALA A 226 -7.30 4.79 -4.48
CA ALA A 226 -6.66 6.05 -4.85
C ALA A 226 -5.16 6.06 -4.48
N ARG A 227 -4.81 5.53 -3.30
CA ARG A 227 -3.42 5.40 -2.84
C ARG A 227 -2.61 4.43 -3.71
N LEU A 228 -3.14 3.25 -4.04
CA LEU A 228 -2.50 2.30 -4.95
C LEU A 228 -2.22 2.93 -6.32
N ARG A 229 -3.20 3.67 -6.86
CA ARG A 229 -3.04 4.38 -8.14
C ARG A 229 -2.00 5.51 -8.06
N ALA A 230 -1.90 6.20 -6.92
CA ALA A 230 -0.89 7.24 -6.73
C ALA A 230 0.53 6.64 -6.71
N GLU A 231 0.73 5.54 -5.99
CA GLU A 231 1.98 4.77 -5.99
C GLU A 231 2.35 4.30 -7.40
N ALA A 232 1.41 3.67 -8.11
CA ALA A 232 1.64 3.21 -9.48
C ALA A 232 2.01 4.35 -10.45
N LYS A 233 1.37 5.51 -10.33
CA LYS A 233 1.72 6.70 -11.14
C LYS A 233 3.13 7.22 -10.83
N ALA A 234 3.54 7.22 -9.57
CA ALA A 234 4.91 7.61 -9.18
C ALA A 234 5.94 6.63 -9.75
N VAL A 235 5.65 5.33 -9.68
CA VAL A 235 6.49 4.28 -10.29
C VAL A 235 6.59 4.46 -11.79
N TYR A 236 5.48 4.68 -12.49
CA TYR A 236 5.47 4.91 -13.94
C TYR A 236 6.26 6.16 -14.33
N ALA A 237 6.14 7.26 -13.58
CA ALA A 237 6.93 8.46 -13.82
C ALA A 237 8.44 8.17 -13.71
N ALA A 238 8.87 7.41 -12.70
CA ALA A 238 10.27 7.00 -12.54
C ALA A 238 10.74 5.99 -13.61
N ALA A 239 9.82 5.18 -14.15
CA ALA A 239 10.08 4.24 -15.23
C ALA A 239 10.02 4.86 -16.63
N GLY A 240 9.62 6.14 -16.75
CA GLY A 240 9.40 6.79 -18.04
C GLY A 240 8.19 6.27 -18.82
N ILE A 241 7.25 5.62 -18.12
CA ILE A 241 6.03 5.07 -18.73
C ILE A 241 4.92 6.13 -18.64
N VAL A 242 4.32 6.48 -19.76
CA VAL A 242 3.17 7.37 -19.82
C VAL A 242 1.93 6.56 -20.20
N PRO A 243 0.99 6.31 -19.27
CA PRO A 243 -0.23 5.57 -19.58
C PRO A 243 -1.06 6.28 -20.65
N ALA A 244 -1.61 5.49 -21.58
CA ALA A 244 -2.51 5.98 -22.61
C ALA A 244 -3.92 6.30 -22.07
N THR A 245 -4.72 6.99 -22.88
CA THR A 245 -6.18 7.15 -22.68
C THR A 245 -6.90 6.27 -23.69
N PRO A 246 -7.31 5.05 -23.33
CA PRO A 246 -7.92 4.11 -24.28
C PRO A 246 -9.33 4.55 -24.69
N ASP A 247 -9.60 4.56 -25.99
CA ASP A 247 -10.94 4.77 -26.54
C ASP A 247 -11.78 3.48 -26.49
N GLN A 248 -12.78 3.47 -25.61
CA GLN A 248 -13.73 2.36 -25.47
C GLN A 248 -15.12 2.74 -26.00
N SER A 249 -15.20 3.75 -26.88
CA SER A 249 -16.46 4.21 -27.45
C SER A 249 -17.20 3.06 -28.15
N GLY A 250 -18.51 2.96 -27.91
CA GLY A 250 -19.35 1.91 -28.48
C GLY A 250 -19.23 0.54 -27.80
N PHE A 251 -18.54 0.45 -26.65
CA PHE A 251 -18.52 -0.74 -25.80
C PHE A 251 -19.37 -0.56 -24.55
N GLY A 252 -20.22 -1.54 -24.29
CA GLY A 252 -21.07 -1.63 -23.11
C GLY A 252 -21.01 -3.03 -22.50
N VAL A 253 -21.56 -3.13 -21.28
CA VAL A 253 -21.73 -4.39 -20.56
C VAL A 253 -23.21 -4.55 -20.27
N ALA A 254 -23.83 -5.57 -20.86
CA ALA A 254 -25.24 -5.88 -20.70
C ALA A 254 -25.47 -6.95 -19.61
N GLU A 255 -26.62 -6.87 -18.96
CA GLU A 255 -27.06 -7.93 -18.05
C GLU A 255 -27.58 -9.14 -18.82
N ILE A 256 -27.25 -10.33 -18.32
CA ILE A 256 -27.81 -11.59 -18.80
C ILE A 256 -28.47 -12.22 -17.59
N ALA A 257 -29.80 -12.17 -17.52
CA ALA A 257 -30.55 -12.53 -16.31
C ALA A 257 -30.24 -13.95 -15.79
N SER A 258 -29.94 -14.89 -16.70
CA SER A 258 -29.56 -16.27 -16.36
C SER A 258 -28.14 -16.41 -15.82
N HIS A 259 -27.28 -15.40 -16.00
CA HIS A 259 -25.85 -15.44 -15.67
C HIS A 259 -25.38 -14.08 -15.11
N PRO A 260 -25.78 -13.68 -13.90
CA PRO A 260 -25.36 -12.40 -13.34
C PRO A 260 -23.83 -12.36 -13.15
N ARG A 261 -23.24 -11.18 -13.35
CA ARG A 261 -21.78 -11.00 -13.30
C ARG A 261 -21.28 -11.04 -11.85
N ALA A 262 -20.44 -12.02 -11.53
CA ALA A 262 -19.90 -12.25 -10.17
C ALA A 262 -18.64 -11.43 -9.83
N GLY A 263 -18.58 -10.15 -10.23
CA GLY A 263 -17.43 -9.27 -9.97
C GLY A 263 -16.25 -9.45 -10.94
N ASN A 264 -15.10 -8.88 -10.59
CA ASN A 264 -13.89 -8.89 -11.43
C ASN A 264 -13.14 -10.24 -11.44
N SER A 265 -12.15 -10.41 -12.33
CA SER A 265 -11.43 -11.68 -12.53
C SER A 265 -10.64 -12.17 -11.31
N THR A 266 -10.14 -11.26 -10.47
CA THR A 266 -9.43 -11.60 -9.22
C THR A 266 -10.42 -12.15 -8.19
N ARG A 267 -11.58 -11.49 -8.03
CA ARG A 267 -12.67 -11.99 -7.18
C ARG A 267 -13.16 -13.37 -7.63
N GLN A 268 -13.37 -13.56 -8.93
CA GLN A 268 -13.76 -14.86 -9.48
C GLN A 268 -12.69 -15.95 -9.28
N SER A 269 -11.40 -15.59 -9.25
CA SER A 269 -10.33 -16.55 -8.96
C SER A 269 -10.34 -16.94 -7.48
N LEU A 270 -10.45 -15.95 -6.57
CA LEU A 270 -10.54 -16.17 -5.13
C LEU A 270 -11.76 -17.03 -4.76
N THR A 271 -12.95 -16.74 -5.31
CA THR A 271 -14.17 -17.53 -5.08
C THR A 271 -14.02 -19.00 -5.49
N ARG A 272 -13.20 -19.29 -6.51
CA ARG A 272 -12.94 -20.66 -7.00
C ARG A 272 -11.72 -21.32 -6.36
N ALA A 273 -11.10 -20.67 -5.36
CA ALA A 273 -9.81 -21.09 -4.80
C ALA A 273 -8.73 -21.33 -5.87
N ALA A 274 -8.78 -20.56 -6.96
CA ALA A 274 -7.79 -20.59 -8.03
C ALA A 274 -6.76 -19.48 -7.81
N GLU A 275 -5.51 -19.75 -8.21
CA GLU A 275 -4.41 -18.80 -8.08
C GLU A 275 -4.72 -17.47 -8.81
N PRO A 276 -4.76 -16.33 -8.10
CA PRO A 276 -4.96 -15.02 -8.72
C PRO A 276 -3.73 -14.55 -9.50
N GLU A 277 -3.94 -13.72 -10.53
CA GLU A 277 -2.84 -13.11 -11.31
C GLU A 277 -2.24 -11.87 -10.64
N THR A 278 -2.46 -11.69 -9.34
CA THR A 278 -2.13 -10.45 -8.61
C THR A 278 -0.64 -10.10 -8.65
N ASP A 279 0.24 -11.09 -8.77
CA ASP A 279 1.68 -10.83 -8.94
C ASP A 279 2.04 -10.16 -10.27
N TYR A 280 1.19 -10.31 -11.29
CA TYR A 280 1.31 -9.63 -12.58
C TYR A 280 0.43 -8.37 -12.65
N LEU A 281 -0.25 -8.02 -11.55
CA LEU A 281 -1.05 -6.81 -11.40
C LEU A 281 -0.41 -5.89 -10.34
N ASP A 282 -0.82 -6.00 -9.08
CA ASP A 282 -0.22 -5.28 -7.95
C ASP A 282 1.29 -5.58 -7.85
N GLY A 283 1.67 -6.84 -8.06
CA GLY A 283 3.07 -7.26 -8.04
C GLY A 283 3.93 -6.65 -9.16
N GLU A 284 3.35 -6.30 -10.31
CA GLU A 284 4.05 -5.59 -11.39
C GLU A 284 4.44 -4.18 -10.93
N ILE A 285 3.55 -3.49 -10.21
CA ILE A 285 3.86 -2.18 -9.61
C ILE A 285 4.93 -2.31 -8.54
N VAL A 286 4.88 -3.36 -7.72
CA VAL A 286 5.91 -3.66 -6.71
C VAL A 286 7.26 -3.95 -7.35
N LEU A 287 7.30 -4.73 -8.43
CA LEU A 287 8.49 -5.02 -9.21
C LEU A 287 9.10 -3.74 -9.77
N LEU A 288 8.31 -2.92 -10.47
CA LEU A 288 8.78 -1.66 -11.04
C LEU A 288 9.24 -0.69 -9.95
N GLY A 289 8.53 -0.59 -8.83
CA GLY A 289 8.94 0.22 -7.68
C GLY A 289 10.33 -0.18 -7.16
N ARG A 290 10.60 -1.48 -7.03
CA ARG A 290 11.93 -2.00 -6.65
C ARG A 290 13.00 -1.69 -7.69
N LEU A 291 12.71 -1.87 -8.97
CA LEU A 291 13.66 -1.62 -10.06
C LEU A 291 14.03 -0.14 -10.21
N HIS A 292 13.10 0.77 -9.92
CA HIS A 292 13.26 2.21 -10.09
C HIS A 292 13.47 2.97 -8.77
N GLY A 293 13.59 2.27 -7.63
CA GLY A 293 13.84 2.89 -6.33
C GLY A 293 12.67 3.72 -5.78
N VAL A 294 11.44 3.44 -6.20
CA VAL A 294 10.21 4.12 -5.74
C VAL A 294 9.49 3.23 -4.73
N PRO A 295 9.34 3.66 -3.46
CA PRO A 295 8.59 2.91 -2.46
C PRO A 295 7.11 2.79 -2.82
N VAL A 296 6.58 1.57 -2.74
CA VAL A 296 5.14 1.27 -2.93
C VAL A 296 4.55 0.43 -1.80
N PRO A 297 4.64 0.91 -0.54
CA PRO A 297 4.26 0.14 0.64
C PRO A 297 2.78 -0.26 0.65
N ALA A 298 1.87 0.60 0.17
CA ALA A 298 0.45 0.25 0.10
C ALA A 298 0.19 -0.90 -0.86
N THR A 299 0.80 -0.83 -2.05
CA THR A 299 0.64 -1.87 -3.08
C THR A 299 1.24 -3.20 -2.65
N ALA A 300 2.42 -3.18 -2.03
CA ALA A 300 3.04 -4.37 -1.47
C ALA A 300 2.21 -5.00 -0.33
N ALA A 301 1.61 -4.19 0.53
CA ALA A 301 0.80 -4.68 1.64
C ALA A 301 -0.52 -5.34 1.14
N ILE A 302 -1.17 -4.73 0.15
CA ILE A 302 -2.37 -5.30 -0.48
C ILE A 302 -2.06 -6.59 -1.25
N GLN A 303 -0.95 -6.63 -1.99
CA GLN A 303 -0.47 -7.86 -2.64
C GLN A 303 -0.28 -8.98 -1.60
N ALA A 304 0.44 -8.70 -0.51
CA ALA A 304 0.67 -9.67 0.55
C ALA A 304 -0.62 -10.13 1.24
N ARG A 305 -1.57 -9.19 1.45
CA ARG A 305 -2.85 -9.50 2.08
C ARG A 305 -3.70 -10.46 1.27
N LEU A 306 -3.72 -10.32 -0.06
CA LEU A 306 -4.45 -11.24 -0.93
C LEU A 306 -3.84 -12.64 -0.89
N HIS A 307 -2.51 -12.76 -0.97
CA HIS A 307 -1.85 -14.06 -0.88
C HIS A 307 -2.10 -14.74 0.47
N ARG A 308 -2.12 -13.97 1.56
CA ARG A 308 -2.54 -14.46 2.87
C ARG A 308 -3.99 -14.95 2.85
N ALA A 309 -4.90 -14.18 2.27
CA ALA A 309 -6.30 -14.57 2.12
C ALA A 309 -6.47 -15.89 1.34
N VAL A 310 -5.69 -16.09 0.27
CA VAL A 310 -5.67 -17.36 -0.49
C VAL A 310 -5.18 -18.51 0.38
N ALA A 311 -4.06 -18.33 1.10
CA ALA A 311 -3.50 -19.35 1.97
C ALA A 311 -4.43 -19.74 3.13
N GLU A 312 -5.18 -18.78 3.66
CA GLU A 312 -6.14 -18.95 4.76
C GLU A 312 -7.52 -19.45 4.30
N GLY A 313 -7.76 -19.51 2.98
CA GLY A 313 -9.10 -19.83 2.45
C GLY A 313 -10.15 -18.78 2.78
N THR A 314 -9.74 -17.50 2.91
CA THR A 314 -10.63 -16.38 3.22
C THR A 314 -11.70 -16.23 2.12
N PRO A 315 -13.01 -16.20 2.46
CA PRO A 315 -14.06 -16.02 1.47
C PRO A 315 -13.98 -14.66 0.76
N ALA A 316 -14.30 -14.61 -0.53
CA ALA A 316 -14.26 -13.37 -1.30
C ALA A 316 -15.25 -12.32 -0.76
N GLY A 317 -14.78 -11.08 -0.54
CA GLY A 317 -15.58 -9.97 -0.02
C GLY A 317 -15.96 -10.10 1.46
N SER A 318 -15.28 -10.93 2.24
CA SER A 318 -15.57 -11.14 3.66
C SER A 318 -14.84 -10.19 4.61
N LEU A 319 -13.82 -9.47 4.14
CA LEU A 319 -13.06 -8.53 4.96
C LEU A 319 -13.75 -7.16 5.04
N ASP A 320 -13.46 -6.42 6.11
CA ASP A 320 -14.03 -5.11 6.40
C ASP A 320 -12.96 -4.03 6.56
N ASP A 321 -13.41 -2.80 6.88
CA ASP A 321 -12.55 -1.64 7.01
C ASP A 321 -11.53 -1.76 8.15
N THR A 322 -11.80 -2.57 9.18
CA THR A 322 -10.83 -2.82 10.28
C THR A 322 -9.55 -3.46 9.75
N ASP A 323 -9.68 -4.40 8.80
CA ASP A 323 -8.52 -5.05 8.17
C ASP A 323 -7.78 -4.07 7.24
N LEU A 324 -8.50 -3.17 6.56
CA LEU A 324 -7.89 -2.10 5.74
C LEU A 324 -7.13 -1.08 6.61
N GLU A 325 -7.67 -0.69 7.76
CA GLU A 325 -7.01 0.21 8.71
C GLU A 325 -5.66 -0.37 9.16
N LEU A 326 -5.63 -1.67 9.49
CA LEU A 326 -4.40 -2.38 9.85
C LEU A 326 -3.35 -2.40 8.72
N ILE A 327 -3.78 -2.35 7.46
CA ILE A 327 -2.90 -2.36 6.29
C ILE A 327 -2.36 -0.95 5.99
N PHE A 328 -3.19 0.08 6.15
CA PHE A 328 -2.88 1.42 5.65
C PHE A 328 -2.49 2.46 6.70
N GLU A 329 -2.81 2.25 7.96
CA GLU A 329 -2.47 3.19 9.02
C GLU A 329 -1.10 2.89 9.64
N ARG A 330 -0.31 3.96 9.86
CA ARG A 330 0.76 3.91 10.87
C ARG A 330 0.09 3.49 12.18
N PRO A 331 0.69 2.60 13.00
CA PRO A 331 0.07 2.23 14.27
C PRO A 331 -0.34 3.51 15.02
N PRO A 332 -1.59 3.57 15.50
CA PRO A 332 -2.18 4.81 15.96
C PRO A 332 -1.34 5.37 17.10
N VAL A 333 -1.09 6.69 17.06
CA VAL A 333 -0.31 7.38 18.09
C VAL A 333 -1.00 7.25 19.45
N LEU A 334 -2.33 7.18 19.47
CA LEU A 334 -3.15 7.07 20.67
C LEU A 334 -3.74 5.66 20.82
N ILE A 335 -3.94 5.22 22.05
CA ILE A 335 -4.69 4.00 22.40
C ILE A 335 -5.64 4.30 23.57
N SER A 336 -6.85 3.72 23.55
CA SER A 336 -7.83 3.92 24.62
C SER A 336 -7.54 3.05 25.84
N ALA A 337 -8.05 3.46 27.01
CA ALA A 337 -7.97 2.63 28.23
C ALA A 337 -8.66 1.28 28.05
N GLU A 338 -9.76 1.23 27.32
CA GLU A 338 -10.48 0.00 26.99
C GLU A 338 -9.64 -0.95 26.14
N ASP A 339 -8.96 -0.44 25.11
CA ASP A 339 -8.09 -1.26 24.26
C ASP A 339 -6.88 -1.78 25.03
N VAL A 340 -6.30 -0.97 25.92
CA VAL A 340 -5.22 -1.44 26.81
C VAL A 340 -5.73 -2.54 27.74
N TYR A 341 -6.90 -2.35 28.36
CA TYR A 341 -7.50 -3.35 29.23
C TYR A 341 -7.79 -4.68 28.51
N ARG A 342 -8.35 -4.61 27.31
CA ARG A 342 -8.62 -5.79 26.47
C ARG A 342 -7.34 -6.53 26.10
N ARG A 343 -6.33 -5.80 25.64
CA ARG A 343 -5.04 -6.35 25.20
C ARG A 343 -4.21 -6.92 26.33
N ALA A 344 -4.42 -6.45 27.57
CA ALA A 344 -3.73 -7.01 28.74
C ALA A 344 -4.07 -8.49 28.98
N ALA A 345 -5.17 -9.01 28.43
CA ALA A 345 -5.56 -10.41 28.52
C ALA A 345 -5.09 -11.29 27.33
N GLU A 346 -4.44 -10.69 26.33
CA GLU A 346 -3.94 -11.41 25.15
C GLU A 346 -2.65 -12.20 25.47
N PRO A 347 -2.28 -13.20 24.64
CA PRO A 347 -1.04 -13.96 24.85
C PRO A 347 0.23 -13.10 24.86
N ASP A 348 0.23 -12.02 24.06
CA ASP A 348 1.33 -11.07 23.93
C ASP A 348 0.88 -9.65 24.33
N PRO A 349 0.70 -9.38 25.63
CA PRO A 349 0.18 -8.09 26.08
C PRO A 349 1.20 -6.96 25.86
N PRO A 350 0.74 -5.71 25.68
CA PRO A 350 1.64 -4.58 25.49
C PRO A 350 2.56 -4.37 26.70
N VAL A 351 3.76 -3.86 26.43
CA VAL A 351 4.65 -3.33 27.49
C VAL A 351 4.11 -1.97 27.89
N LEU A 352 3.70 -1.83 29.16
CA LEU A 352 3.15 -0.60 29.71
C LEU A 352 4.26 0.18 30.43
N LEU A 353 4.48 1.44 30.05
CA LEU A 353 5.47 2.33 30.66
C LEU A 353 4.77 3.51 31.35
N ASP A 354 5.02 3.68 32.64
CA ASP A 354 4.56 4.80 33.45
C ASP A 354 5.66 5.86 33.51
N VAL A 355 5.45 6.99 32.84
CA VAL A 355 6.43 8.08 32.70
C VAL A 355 5.94 9.33 33.43
N ARG A 356 5.41 9.16 34.64
CA ARG A 356 4.96 10.29 35.45
C ARG A 356 6.15 11.14 35.89
N TRP A 357 6.11 12.40 35.47
CA TRP A 357 7.11 13.40 35.78
C TRP A 357 6.45 14.79 35.80
N ALA A 358 6.80 15.60 36.78
CA ALA A 358 6.44 17.00 36.83
C ALA A 358 7.65 17.81 37.27
N LEU A 359 7.83 19.01 36.70
CA LEU A 359 8.96 19.86 37.03
C LEU A 359 8.93 20.24 38.53
N GLY A 360 9.98 19.86 39.26
CA GLY A 360 10.10 20.13 40.70
C GLY A 360 9.50 19.05 41.61
N ASP A 361 8.89 18.00 41.04
CA ASP A 361 8.41 16.82 41.76
C ASP A 361 9.41 15.66 41.59
N LEU A 362 10.05 15.25 42.69
CA LEU A 362 11.01 14.15 42.72
C LEU A 362 10.37 12.81 43.14
N ASP A 363 9.08 12.80 43.47
CA ASP A 363 8.39 11.64 44.05
C ASP A 363 7.69 10.76 42.97
N GLY A 364 8.08 10.87 41.70
CA GLY A 364 7.45 10.11 40.60
C GLY A 364 7.39 8.60 40.83
N GLU A 365 8.48 8.01 41.34
CA GLU A 365 8.52 6.58 41.67
C GLU A 365 7.58 6.21 42.83
N LYS A 366 7.45 7.11 43.82
CA LYS A 366 6.51 6.94 44.93
C LYS A 366 5.06 6.99 44.41
N HIS A 367 4.72 7.96 43.56
CA HIS A 367 3.40 8.03 42.92
C HIS A 367 3.08 6.75 42.11
N TYR A 368 4.09 6.15 41.47
CA TYR A 368 3.97 4.85 40.83
C TYR A 368 3.65 3.73 41.81
N ARG A 369 4.38 3.63 42.92
CA ARG A 369 4.12 2.60 43.94
C ARG A 369 2.75 2.77 44.60
N ASP A 370 2.24 3.98 44.71
CA ASP A 370 0.93 4.25 45.31
C ASP A 370 -0.23 3.77 44.42
N GLY A 371 -0.07 3.78 43.09
CA GLY A 371 -1.08 3.30 42.15
C GLY A 371 -0.66 3.44 40.69
N HIS A 372 -0.74 2.36 39.90
CA HIS A 372 -0.36 2.30 38.49
C HIS A 372 -1.18 1.27 37.71
N LEU A 373 -1.08 1.26 36.37
CA LEU A 373 -1.71 0.24 35.54
C LEU A 373 -1.09 -1.15 35.83
N PRO A 374 -1.89 -2.21 35.98
CA PRO A 374 -1.37 -3.55 36.25
C PRO A 374 -0.28 -3.99 35.25
N GLY A 375 0.90 -4.33 35.76
CA GLY A 375 2.03 -4.78 34.95
C GLY A 375 2.86 -3.67 34.30
N ALA A 376 2.56 -2.40 34.55
CA ALA A 376 3.35 -1.27 34.09
C ALA A 376 4.70 -1.15 34.79
N VAL A 377 5.71 -0.65 34.07
CA VAL A 377 7.06 -0.39 34.57
C VAL A 377 7.23 1.13 34.73
N TYR A 378 7.73 1.56 35.88
CA TYR A 378 8.11 2.95 36.09
C TYR A 378 9.33 3.31 35.23
N VAL A 379 9.25 4.45 34.56
CA VAL A 379 10.33 5.00 33.73
C VAL A 379 10.68 6.38 34.24
N ASP A 380 11.91 6.52 34.72
CA ASP A 380 12.42 7.80 35.21
C ASP A 380 12.87 8.66 34.04
N LEU A 381 12.22 9.82 33.87
CA LEU A 381 12.46 10.72 32.73
C LEU A 381 13.89 11.26 32.73
N ASP A 382 14.41 11.65 33.89
CA ASP A 382 15.68 12.33 34.03
C ASP A 382 16.87 11.38 33.83
N THR A 383 16.74 10.13 34.28
CA THR A 383 17.83 9.15 34.26
C THR A 383 17.75 8.15 33.11
N GLU A 384 16.57 7.90 32.55
CA GLU A 384 16.39 6.90 31.48
C GLU A 384 15.95 7.50 30.12
N LEU A 385 15.34 8.70 30.12
CA LEU A 385 14.87 9.37 28.89
C LEU A 385 15.63 10.67 28.57
N ALA A 386 16.70 10.95 29.30
CA ALA A 386 17.59 12.07 29.07
C ALA A 386 19.06 11.64 29.15
N GLY A 387 19.90 12.31 28.35
CA GLY A 387 21.35 12.22 28.51
C GLY A 387 21.85 13.08 29.68
N PRO A 388 23.14 12.92 30.07
CA PRO A 388 23.73 13.77 31.10
C PRO A 388 23.69 15.24 30.67
N HIS A 389 23.38 16.13 31.61
CA HIS A 389 23.41 17.56 31.36
C HIS A 389 24.83 18.03 31.02
N THR A 390 25.00 18.67 29.86
CA THR A 390 26.25 19.32 29.45
C THR A 390 25.95 20.74 28.95
N PRO A 391 26.86 21.71 29.13
CA PRO A 391 26.68 23.07 28.62
C PRO A 391 26.29 23.05 27.12
N GLY A 392 25.24 23.79 26.76
CA GLY A 392 24.72 23.88 25.39
C GLY A 392 23.85 22.72 24.91
N ALA A 393 23.70 21.63 25.67
CA ALA A 393 22.86 20.48 25.27
C ALA A 393 21.40 20.58 25.77
N GLY A 394 21.10 21.55 26.63
CA GLY A 394 19.80 21.72 27.27
C GLY A 394 19.63 20.85 28.52
N ARG A 395 18.45 20.93 29.16
CA ARG A 395 18.16 20.18 30.41
C ARG A 395 17.92 18.69 30.20
N HIS A 396 17.27 18.29 29.11
CA HIS A 396 17.02 16.87 28.78
C HIS A 396 17.54 16.54 27.37
N PRO A 397 18.87 16.49 27.19
CA PRO A 397 19.46 16.12 25.91
C PRO A 397 19.05 14.70 25.51
N LEU A 398 19.21 14.35 24.23
CA LEU A 398 18.95 12.98 23.79
C LEU A 398 19.88 12.00 24.55
N PRO A 399 19.36 10.90 25.11
CA PRO A 399 20.20 9.90 25.75
C PRO A 399 21.10 9.23 24.71
N PRO A 400 22.34 8.86 25.06
CA PRO A 400 23.15 7.96 24.26
C PRO A 400 22.34 6.70 23.90
N LEU A 401 22.30 6.34 22.62
CA LEU A 401 21.47 5.25 22.12
C LEU A 401 21.67 3.92 22.88
N ARG A 402 22.92 3.62 23.27
CA ARG A 402 23.26 2.45 24.11
C ARG A 402 22.56 2.44 25.47
N GLN A 403 22.37 3.61 26.08
CA GLN A 403 21.70 3.76 27.39
C GLN A 403 20.20 3.62 27.22
N LEU A 404 19.62 4.26 26.19
CA LEU A 404 18.20 4.09 25.85
C LEU A 404 17.87 2.64 25.53
N GLN A 405 18.73 1.95 24.75
CA GLN A 405 18.56 0.52 24.46
C GLN A 405 18.63 -0.33 25.73
N ALA A 406 19.59 -0.04 26.63
CA ALA A 406 19.70 -0.76 27.89
C ALA A 406 18.45 -0.57 28.77
N ALA A 407 17.91 0.66 28.83
CA ALA A 407 16.67 0.95 29.54
C ALA A 407 15.47 0.24 28.89
N ALA A 408 15.31 0.33 27.57
CA ALA A 408 14.26 -0.35 26.81
C ALA A 408 14.23 -1.87 27.04
N ARG A 409 15.42 -2.51 27.11
CA ARG A 409 15.52 -3.93 27.46
C ARG A 409 15.14 -4.20 28.91
N ARG A 410 15.50 -3.35 29.87
CA ARG A 410 15.07 -3.49 31.28
C ARG A 410 13.56 -3.36 31.43
N TRP A 411 12.92 -2.51 30.63
CA TRP A 411 11.46 -2.39 30.62
C TRP A 411 10.76 -3.60 29.97
N GLY A 412 11.50 -4.50 29.33
CA GLY A 412 11.00 -5.73 28.72
C GLY A 412 10.67 -5.62 27.23
N ILE A 413 11.14 -4.57 26.54
CA ILE A 413 10.82 -4.35 25.11
C ILE A 413 11.63 -5.29 24.22
N SER A 414 10.95 -6.01 23.34
CA SER A 414 11.53 -6.87 22.31
C SER A 414 11.14 -6.41 20.90
N ALA A 415 11.79 -6.96 19.87
CA ALA A 415 11.40 -6.68 18.50
C ALA A 415 9.95 -7.12 18.23
N GLY A 416 9.14 -6.24 17.61
CA GLY A 416 7.73 -6.49 17.33
C GLY A 416 6.76 -6.28 18.50
N THR A 417 7.25 -5.97 19.71
CA THR A 417 6.40 -5.70 20.87
C THR A 417 5.66 -4.36 20.72
N THR A 418 4.35 -4.35 20.99
CA THR A 418 3.59 -3.11 21.17
C THR A 418 3.95 -2.47 22.52
N VAL A 419 4.32 -1.20 22.51
CA VAL A 419 4.62 -0.41 23.71
C VAL A 419 3.54 0.63 23.92
N VAL A 420 2.99 0.72 25.12
CA VAL A 420 2.04 1.76 25.52
C VAL A 420 2.67 2.59 26.62
N VAL A 421 2.79 3.89 26.41
CA VAL A 421 3.35 4.83 27.38
C VAL A 421 2.24 5.73 27.91
N TYR A 422 2.27 6.03 29.21
CA TYR A 422 1.26 6.87 29.84
C TYR A 422 1.84 7.68 31.00
N ASP A 423 1.09 8.71 31.41
CA ASP A 423 1.34 9.48 32.62
C ASP A 423 0.00 9.87 33.29
N ASN A 424 0.02 10.84 34.21
CA ASN A 424 -1.16 11.43 34.85
C ASN A 424 -1.42 12.89 34.44
N SER A 425 -0.80 13.34 33.34
CA SER A 425 -0.77 14.74 32.90
C SER A 425 -1.17 14.90 31.42
N GLY A 426 -2.03 14.01 30.90
CA GLY A 426 -2.48 14.06 29.50
C GLY A 426 -1.41 13.68 28.48
N GLY A 427 -0.40 12.89 28.86
CA GLY A 427 0.67 12.42 27.98
C GLY A 427 1.85 13.40 27.83
N LEU A 428 1.84 14.53 28.53
CA LEU A 428 2.87 15.58 28.40
C LEU A 428 4.30 15.08 28.66
N ALA A 429 4.48 14.18 29.63
CA ALA A 429 5.77 13.56 29.94
C ALA A 429 5.95 12.25 29.16
N ALA A 430 4.90 11.42 29.09
CA ALA A 430 4.93 10.13 28.42
C ALA A 430 5.29 10.22 26.93
N ALA A 431 4.91 11.31 26.27
CA ALA A 431 5.25 11.56 24.87
C ALA A 431 6.77 11.58 24.62
N ARG A 432 7.60 11.88 25.63
CA ARG A 432 9.07 11.79 25.51
C ARG A 432 9.53 10.36 25.29
N ALA A 433 8.98 9.39 26.03
CA ALA A 433 9.27 7.97 25.84
C ALA A 433 8.75 7.49 24.47
N TRP A 434 7.54 7.92 24.09
CA TRP A 434 6.97 7.65 22.76
C TRP A 434 7.94 8.10 21.66
N TRP A 435 8.37 9.36 21.70
CA TRP A 435 9.23 9.93 20.66
C TRP A 435 10.60 9.26 20.63
N LEU A 436 11.23 8.99 21.78
CA LEU A 436 12.55 8.36 21.84
C LEU A 436 12.55 6.91 21.33
N LEU A 437 11.53 6.13 21.67
CA LEU A 437 11.40 4.75 21.19
C LEU A 437 11.15 4.72 19.67
N ARG A 438 10.29 5.60 19.16
CA ARG A 438 10.07 5.77 17.72
C ARG A 438 11.34 6.21 17.00
N TRP A 439 12.03 7.21 17.53
CA TRP A 439 13.34 7.68 17.02
C TRP A 439 14.39 6.57 17.03
N GLY A 440 14.36 5.70 18.03
CA GLY A 440 15.22 4.53 18.17
C GLY A 440 14.84 3.33 17.28
N GLY A 441 13.73 3.39 16.54
CA GLY A 441 13.33 2.35 15.58
C GLY A 441 12.23 1.39 16.06
N VAL A 442 11.60 1.63 17.22
CA VAL A 442 10.46 0.82 17.67
C VAL A 442 9.20 1.20 16.87
N ALA A 443 8.65 0.23 16.13
CA ALA A 443 7.59 0.49 15.14
C ALA A 443 6.20 0.73 15.74
N ASP A 444 5.85 0.12 16.88
CA ASP A 444 4.52 0.23 17.51
C ASP A 444 4.65 0.78 18.95
N VAL A 445 4.57 2.09 19.07
CA VAL A 445 4.61 2.82 20.35
C VAL A 445 3.42 3.77 20.37
N ARG A 446 2.59 3.67 21.41
CA ARG A 446 1.31 4.39 21.53
C ARG A 446 1.23 5.13 22.88
N LEU A 447 0.50 6.23 22.92
CA LEU A 447 0.16 6.99 24.11
C LEU A 447 -1.23 6.58 24.60
N LEU A 448 -1.36 6.26 25.89
CA LEU A 448 -2.68 6.05 26.49
C LEU A 448 -3.42 7.39 26.57
N ASP A 449 -4.47 7.54 25.77
CA ASP A 449 -5.27 8.76 25.75
C ASP A 449 -6.03 8.95 27.07
N GLY A 450 -5.86 10.11 27.70
CA GLY A 450 -6.36 10.38 29.05
C GLY A 450 -5.54 9.75 30.19
N GLY A 451 -4.51 8.95 29.88
CA GLY A 451 -3.57 8.40 30.86
C GLY A 451 -4.21 7.65 32.03
N LEU A 452 -3.61 7.76 33.21
CA LEU A 452 -4.09 7.11 34.43
C LEU A 452 -5.51 7.59 34.85
N ALA A 453 -5.87 8.83 34.51
CA ALA A 453 -7.19 9.37 34.81
C ALA A 453 -8.29 8.67 33.98
N ALA A 454 -8.04 8.39 32.70
CA ALA A 454 -8.96 7.62 31.87
C ALA A 454 -9.12 6.18 32.35
N TRP A 455 -8.03 5.55 32.77
CA TRP A 455 -8.06 4.20 33.35
C TRP A 455 -8.97 4.13 34.59
N ARG A 456 -8.82 5.11 35.50
CA ARG A 456 -9.66 5.26 36.70
C ARG A 456 -11.12 5.54 36.34
N ALA A 457 -11.36 6.45 35.40
CA ALA A 457 -12.71 6.81 34.96
C ALA A 457 -13.46 5.61 34.35
N ALA A 458 -12.74 4.71 33.68
CA ALA A 458 -13.29 3.46 33.15
C ALA A 458 -13.55 2.38 34.22
N GLY A 459 -13.16 2.61 35.48
CA GLY A 459 -13.37 1.68 36.59
C GLY A 459 -12.43 0.47 36.59
N TYR A 460 -11.33 0.53 35.84
CA TYR A 460 -10.36 -0.56 35.80
C TYR A 460 -9.46 -0.56 37.05
N ALA A 461 -9.09 -1.77 37.51
CA ALA A 461 -8.28 -1.94 38.70
C ALA A 461 -6.85 -1.39 38.52
N GLU A 462 -6.32 -0.76 39.57
CA GLU A 462 -4.91 -0.36 39.66
C GLU A 462 -4.10 -1.40 40.44
N ALA A 463 -2.80 -1.47 40.16
CA ALA A 463 -1.82 -2.17 40.98
C ALA A 463 -1.07 -1.17 41.88
N SER A 464 -0.46 -1.67 42.95
CA SER A 464 0.39 -0.90 43.87
C SER A 464 1.67 -1.67 44.20
N GLY A 465 2.64 -0.99 44.79
CA GLY A 465 3.99 -1.51 45.02
C GLY A 465 4.87 -1.44 43.78
N SER A 466 5.97 -2.20 43.80
CA SER A 466 6.89 -2.28 42.64
C SER A 466 6.41 -3.33 41.65
N ALA A 467 6.56 -3.09 40.35
CA ALA A 467 6.33 -4.14 39.35
C ALA A 467 7.15 -5.39 39.64
N ARG A 468 6.58 -6.55 39.28
CA ARG A 468 7.37 -7.79 39.21
C ARG A 468 8.47 -7.63 38.15
N PRO A 469 9.69 -8.12 38.42
CA PRO A 469 10.76 -8.11 37.42
C PRO A 469 10.29 -8.80 36.13
N ARG A 470 10.33 -8.09 35.00
CA ARG A 470 10.11 -8.68 33.67
C ARG A 470 11.43 -9.28 33.18
N PRO A 471 11.40 -10.37 32.38
CA PRO A 471 12.57 -10.78 31.62
C PRO A 471 13.08 -9.62 30.77
N ALA A 472 14.41 -9.46 30.69
CA ALA A 472 14.99 -8.44 29.84
C ALA A 472 14.59 -8.68 28.38
N GLY A 473 14.13 -7.62 27.72
CA GLY A 473 13.76 -7.66 26.31
C GLY A 473 14.97 -7.74 25.38
N THR A 474 14.71 -7.92 24.08
CA THR A 474 15.74 -8.18 23.06
C THR A 474 15.91 -7.05 22.05
N VAL A 475 15.22 -5.91 22.22
CA VAL A 475 15.20 -4.82 21.24
C VAL A 475 16.61 -4.32 20.88
N VAL A 476 16.80 -3.96 19.61
CA VAL A 476 18.00 -3.28 19.08
C VAL A 476 17.55 -1.92 18.57
N LEU A 477 18.24 -0.85 19.00
CA LEU A 477 17.97 0.52 18.57
C LEU A 477 19.15 1.04 17.75
N ASP A 478 18.89 1.69 16.63
CA ASP A 478 19.88 2.28 15.71
C ASP A 478 19.72 3.81 15.53
N GLY A 479 18.60 4.39 15.98
CA GLY A 479 18.38 5.84 16.02
C GLY A 479 18.09 6.48 14.66
N GLY A 480 17.65 7.74 14.65
CA GLY A 480 17.47 8.51 13.40
C GLY A 480 16.18 8.23 12.62
N HIS A 481 15.24 7.45 13.19
CA HIS A 481 13.95 7.14 12.55
C HIS A 481 12.92 8.28 12.64
N LEU A 482 13.22 9.32 13.43
CA LEU A 482 12.47 10.57 13.47
C LEU A 482 13.42 11.76 13.26
N PRO A 483 12.98 12.83 12.58
CA PRO A 483 13.84 13.95 12.27
C PRO A 483 14.18 14.77 13.53
N VAL A 484 15.42 15.25 13.58
CA VAL A 484 15.98 16.06 14.67
C VAL A 484 16.58 17.32 14.07
N LEU A 485 16.43 18.44 14.75
CA LEU A 485 17.06 19.70 14.40
C LEU A 485 18.21 20.00 15.36
N THR A 486 19.28 20.54 14.81
CA THR A 486 20.29 21.33 15.53
C THR A 486 19.75 22.73 15.85
N ALA A 487 20.46 23.46 16.69
CA ALA A 487 20.11 24.84 17.01
C ALA A 487 20.14 25.75 15.76
N ASP A 488 21.08 25.54 14.85
CA ASP A 488 21.20 26.34 13.63
C ASP A 488 20.13 26.00 12.60
N GLU A 489 19.75 24.72 12.49
CA GLU A 489 18.59 24.32 11.67
C GLU A 489 17.29 24.87 12.23
N ALA A 490 17.10 24.87 13.56
CA ALA A 490 15.96 25.51 14.19
C ALA A 490 15.92 27.02 13.90
N ALA A 491 17.06 27.71 13.98
CA ALA A 491 17.17 29.13 13.63
C ALA A 491 16.85 29.42 12.15
N ALA A 492 17.21 28.49 11.26
CA ALA A 492 17.02 28.63 9.83
C ALA A 492 15.60 28.32 9.38
N LEU A 493 14.90 27.42 10.08
CA LEU A 493 13.63 26.84 9.66
C LEU A 493 12.52 27.85 9.34
N PRO A 494 12.32 28.95 10.09
CA PRO A 494 11.29 29.95 9.76
C PRO A 494 11.42 30.57 8.36
N ARG A 495 12.58 30.45 7.70
CA ARG A 495 12.78 30.95 6.33
C ARG A 495 12.14 30.06 5.25
N THR A 496 11.92 28.78 5.54
CA THR A 496 11.47 27.77 4.57
C THR A 496 10.31 26.91 5.07
N GLY A 497 9.92 27.07 6.33
CA GLY A 497 8.89 26.29 6.99
C GLY A 497 8.47 26.93 8.32
N THR A 498 8.06 26.10 9.28
CA THR A 498 7.50 26.56 10.54
C THR A 498 8.25 26.00 11.74
N LEU A 499 8.70 26.88 12.65
CA LEU A 499 9.20 26.48 13.97
C LEU A 499 8.12 26.76 15.02
N LEU A 500 7.70 25.74 15.77
CA LEU A 500 6.70 25.87 16.84
C LEU A 500 7.36 25.91 18.22
N ASP A 501 6.95 26.88 19.04
CA ASP A 501 7.20 26.88 20.47
C ASP A 501 6.01 26.25 21.21
N ALA A 502 6.25 25.11 21.85
CA ALA A 502 5.23 24.34 22.55
C ALA A 502 5.02 24.77 24.02
N ARG A 503 5.76 25.78 24.51
CA ARG A 503 5.62 26.30 25.88
C ARG A 503 4.31 27.09 26.05
N ALA A 504 3.97 27.40 27.30
CA ALA A 504 2.87 28.32 27.60
C ALA A 504 3.11 29.71 26.97
N ALA A 505 2.05 30.39 26.56
CA ALA A 505 2.13 31.61 25.75
C ALA A 505 2.86 32.75 26.48
N GLU A 506 2.71 32.86 27.80
CA GLU A 506 3.41 33.83 28.65
C GLU A 506 4.93 33.58 28.70
N ARG A 507 5.38 32.33 28.56
CA ARG A 507 6.81 32.00 28.46
C ARG A 507 7.37 32.37 27.09
N TYR A 508 6.60 32.14 26.03
CA TYR A 508 6.95 32.57 24.67
C TYR A 508 7.09 34.10 24.61
N ARG A 509 6.12 34.85 25.15
CA ARG A 509 6.16 36.31 25.20
C ARG A 509 7.32 36.87 26.02
N GLY A 510 7.89 36.07 26.92
CA GLY A 510 8.94 36.49 27.85
C GLY A 510 8.43 37.22 29.09
N GLU A 511 7.15 37.07 29.43
CA GLU A 511 6.54 37.65 30.63
C GLU A 511 6.93 36.88 31.89
N VAL A 512 7.08 35.56 31.77
CA VAL A 512 7.42 34.65 32.85
C VAL A 512 8.50 33.69 32.37
N GLU A 513 9.64 33.62 33.07
CA GLU A 513 10.62 32.57 32.86
C GLU A 513 11.11 32.02 34.21
N PRO A 514 10.57 30.87 34.66
CA PRO A 514 10.85 30.37 35.99
C PRO A 514 12.10 29.47 36.08
N VAL A 515 12.69 29.07 34.94
CA VAL A 515 13.73 28.01 34.92
C VAL A 515 14.98 28.44 34.17
N ASP A 516 14.81 29.08 33.01
CA ASP A 516 15.87 29.36 32.06
C ASP A 516 16.49 30.76 32.26
N PRO A 517 17.78 30.97 31.90
CA PRO A 517 18.50 32.21 32.21
C PRO A 517 17.99 33.44 31.45
N ARG A 518 17.26 33.26 30.35
CA ARG A 518 16.69 34.34 29.54
C ARG A 518 15.23 34.04 29.19
N ALA A 519 14.36 35.03 29.37
CA ALA A 519 12.96 34.99 28.97
C ALA A 519 12.78 35.32 27.48
N GLY A 520 11.74 34.81 26.83
CA GLY A 520 11.44 35.04 25.41
C GLY A 520 11.39 33.75 24.60
N HIS A 521 11.56 33.85 23.28
CA HIS A 521 11.49 32.75 22.33
C HIS A 521 12.55 32.84 21.22
N ILE A 522 12.70 31.75 20.45
CA ILE A 522 13.58 31.68 19.27
C ILE A 522 12.97 32.55 18.17
N PRO A 523 13.71 33.54 17.61
CA PRO A 523 13.17 34.40 16.55
C PRO A 523 12.61 33.61 15.35
N GLY A 524 11.45 34.04 14.87
CA GLY A 524 10.66 33.42 13.81
C GLY A 524 9.79 32.24 14.26
N ALA A 525 9.84 31.85 15.55
CA ALA A 525 8.99 30.79 16.08
C ALA A 525 7.52 31.23 16.22
N ILE A 526 6.59 30.30 16.08
CA ILE A 526 5.16 30.54 16.31
C ILE A 526 4.75 29.86 17.61
N SER A 527 4.08 30.61 18.49
CA SER A 527 3.49 30.06 19.72
C SER A 527 2.36 29.07 19.40
N ARG A 528 2.54 27.82 19.84
CA ARG A 528 1.53 26.76 19.82
C ARG A 528 1.60 25.96 21.12
N PRO A 529 1.02 26.46 22.22
CA PRO A 529 1.09 25.80 23.52
C PRO A 529 0.58 24.37 23.46
N THR A 530 1.36 23.43 23.99
CA THR A 530 1.04 22.00 23.91
C THR A 530 -0.22 21.61 24.68
N GLY A 531 -0.55 22.34 25.76
CA GLY A 531 -1.71 22.04 26.60
C GLY A 531 -3.03 22.20 25.85
N GLU A 532 -3.04 23.05 24.82
CA GLU A 532 -4.21 23.25 23.96
C GLU A 532 -4.39 22.13 22.92
N ASN A 533 -3.54 21.10 22.91
CA ASN A 533 -3.81 19.86 22.16
C ASN A 533 -4.75 18.93 22.91
N LEU A 534 -5.00 19.19 24.20
CA LEU A 534 -5.96 18.46 25.01
C LEU A 534 -7.33 19.15 24.97
N ARG A 535 -8.39 18.39 25.25
CA ARG A 535 -9.75 18.90 25.40
C ARG A 535 -9.84 19.73 26.68
N ALA A 536 -10.64 20.79 26.66
CA ALA A 536 -10.74 21.71 27.78
C ALA A 536 -11.19 20.99 29.07
N GLY A 537 -10.39 21.11 30.13
CA GLY A 537 -10.70 20.59 31.46
C GLY A 537 -10.55 19.08 31.65
N VAL A 538 -10.09 18.33 30.64
CA VAL A 538 -9.92 16.86 30.72
C VAL A 538 -8.61 16.41 30.07
N PRO A 539 -7.99 15.30 30.52
CA PRO A 539 -6.66 14.90 30.08
C PRO A 539 -6.63 14.17 28.72
N TYR A 540 -7.68 14.30 27.91
CA TYR A 540 -7.80 13.64 26.61
C TYR A 540 -7.28 14.53 25.50
N PHE A 541 -6.65 13.93 24.50
CA PHE A 541 -6.34 14.63 23.25
C PHE A 541 -7.62 15.13 22.57
N LYS A 542 -7.49 16.27 21.89
CA LYS A 542 -8.47 16.69 20.88
C LYS A 542 -8.63 15.61 19.82
N SER A 543 -9.82 15.55 19.22
CA SER A 543 -10.09 14.64 18.10
C SER A 543 -9.15 14.93 16.91
N VAL A 544 -9.04 13.95 16.00
CA VAL A 544 -8.22 14.09 14.79
C VAL A 544 -8.60 15.35 14.01
N ASP A 545 -9.89 15.63 13.87
CA ASP A 545 -10.38 16.79 13.11
C ASP A 545 -10.09 18.11 13.83
N GLU A 546 -10.27 18.18 15.15
CA GLU A 546 -9.91 19.35 15.95
C GLU A 546 -8.40 19.64 15.91
N LEU A 547 -7.56 18.60 15.89
CA LEU A 547 -6.10 18.74 15.76
C LEU A 547 -5.71 19.17 14.33
N ARG A 548 -6.34 18.62 13.29
CA ARG A 548 -6.15 19.05 11.90
C ARG A 548 -6.52 20.51 11.71
N GLU A 549 -7.66 20.93 12.26
CA GLU A 549 -8.09 22.32 12.23
C GLU A 549 -7.09 23.22 12.97
N ARG A 550 -6.66 22.82 14.17
CA ARG A 550 -5.66 23.55 14.97
C ARG A 550 -4.34 23.76 14.24
N PHE A 551 -3.90 22.78 13.45
CA PHE A 551 -2.65 22.83 12.70
C PHE A 551 -2.83 23.18 11.22
N ALA A 552 -4.03 23.62 10.82
CA ALA A 552 -4.28 24.06 9.47
C ALA A 552 -3.41 25.29 9.12
N GLY A 553 -2.91 25.34 7.90
CA GLY A 553 -2.19 26.50 7.36
C GLY A 553 -0.74 26.66 7.82
N LEU A 554 -0.13 25.67 8.48
CA LEU A 554 1.31 25.68 8.76
C LEU A 554 2.10 25.54 7.43
N PRO A 555 2.94 26.51 7.06
CA PRO A 555 3.73 26.44 5.83
C PRO A 555 4.95 25.53 5.97
N GLY A 556 5.24 24.78 4.91
CA GLY A 556 6.50 24.05 4.75
C GLY A 556 6.77 22.97 5.82
N PRO A 557 8.04 22.55 5.97
CA PRO A 557 8.44 21.61 7.01
C PRO A 557 8.19 22.16 8.42
N VAL A 558 7.77 21.29 9.35
CA VAL A 558 7.48 21.67 10.74
C VAL A 558 8.60 21.21 11.67
N GLY A 559 9.06 22.11 12.51
CA GLY A 559 9.99 21.86 13.60
C GLY A 559 9.37 22.29 14.92
N VAL A 560 9.72 21.63 16.02
CA VAL A 560 9.12 21.89 17.33
C VAL A 560 10.19 21.94 18.40
N TYR A 561 10.06 22.91 19.29
CA TYR A 561 10.82 22.99 20.52
C TYR A 561 9.92 23.35 21.71
N CYS A 562 10.45 23.19 22.93
CA CYS A 562 9.78 23.65 24.14
C CYS A 562 10.79 24.20 25.14
N GLY A 563 10.62 23.94 26.44
CA GLY A 563 11.65 24.23 27.44
C GLY A 563 12.90 23.36 27.28
N SER A 564 12.74 22.04 27.12
CA SER A 564 13.86 21.08 27.20
C SER A 564 13.64 19.80 26.39
N GLY A 565 12.76 19.83 25.38
CA GLY A 565 12.49 18.70 24.49
C GLY A 565 11.50 17.64 25.00
N VAL A 566 10.93 17.81 26.20
CA VAL A 566 9.93 16.89 26.77
C VAL A 566 8.55 17.16 26.16
N THR A 567 7.95 18.32 26.45
CA THR A 567 6.62 18.67 25.93
C THR A 567 6.59 18.95 24.42
N ALA A 568 7.73 19.21 23.79
CA ALA A 568 7.85 19.24 22.34
C ALA A 568 7.53 17.86 21.72
N ALA A 569 7.87 16.77 22.39
CA ALA A 569 7.51 15.42 21.96
C ALA A 569 5.99 15.21 21.96
N HIS A 570 5.27 15.79 22.95
CA HIS A 570 3.80 15.76 22.98
C HIS A 570 3.18 16.57 21.84
N GLN A 571 3.73 17.74 21.53
CA GLN A 571 3.33 18.53 20.37
C GLN A 571 3.54 17.77 19.05
N ILE A 572 4.66 17.03 18.91
CA ILE A 572 4.92 16.15 17.76
C ILE A 572 3.93 14.99 17.71
N ALA A 573 3.57 14.39 18.85
CA ALA A 573 2.55 13.34 18.90
C ALA A 573 1.18 13.87 18.40
N ALA A 574 0.77 15.08 18.82
CA ALA A 574 -0.45 15.72 18.35
C ALA A 574 -0.43 16.02 16.84
N LEU A 575 0.72 16.50 16.32
CA LEU A 575 0.93 16.69 14.88
C LEU A 575 0.83 15.36 14.12
N ALA A 576 1.42 14.29 14.67
CA ALA A 576 1.35 12.95 14.08
C ALA A 576 -0.09 12.40 14.06
N VAL A 577 -0.91 12.64 15.10
CA VAL A 577 -2.35 12.34 15.10
C VAL A 577 -3.08 13.11 13.99
N ALA A 578 -2.70 14.37 13.75
CA ALA A 578 -3.25 15.17 12.66
C ALA A 578 -2.72 14.77 11.26
N GLY A 579 -1.75 13.86 11.18
CA GLY A 579 -1.11 13.42 9.93
C GLY A 579 0.04 14.32 9.45
N ILE A 580 0.64 15.11 10.34
CA ILE A 580 1.74 16.04 10.05
C ILE A 580 3.04 15.51 10.68
N ASP A 581 4.05 15.30 9.85
CA ASP A 581 5.40 14.96 10.31
C ASP A 581 6.16 16.20 10.78
N ALA A 582 6.89 16.08 11.90
CA ALA A 582 7.62 17.20 12.48
C ALA A 582 8.95 16.78 13.12
N ALA A 583 9.92 17.68 13.05
CA ALA A 583 11.26 17.50 13.61
C ALA A 583 11.37 18.07 15.03
N LEU A 584 12.06 17.35 15.92
CA LEU A 584 12.33 17.82 17.28
C LEU A 584 13.63 18.62 17.33
N TYR A 585 13.63 19.80 17.94
CA TYR A 585 14.87 20.44 18.44
C TYR A 585 15.09 20.06 19.92
N PRO A 586 15.97 19.09 20.25
CA PRO A 586 16.04 18.52 21.59
C PRO A 586 16.59 19.50 22.63
N GLY A 587 17.60 20.30 22.26
CA GLY A 587 18.19 21.33 23.13
C GLY A 587 17.15 22.36 23.58
N SER A 588 16.19 22.66 22.70
CA SER A 588 15.02 23.48 23.01
C SER A 588 15.41 24.85 23.60
N TRP A 589 14.49 25.52 24.30
CA TRP A 589 14.76 26.83 24.90
C TRP A 589 15.91 26.78 25.89
N SER A 590 16.09 25.69 26.63
CA SER A 590 17.15 25.58 27.64
C SER A 590 18.57 25.66 27.06
N ALA A 591 18.83 25.00 25.93
CA ALA A 591 20.09 25.15 25.23
C ALA A 591 20.22 26.55 24.61
N TRP A 592 19.14 27.02 23.96
CA TRP A 592 19.14 28.30 23.26
C TRP A 592 19.38 29.49 24.20
N SER A 593 18.63 29.57 25.29
CA SER A 593 18.70 30.65 26.27
C SER A 593 20.03 30.66 27.03
N SER A 594 20.75 29.54 27.12
CA SER A 594 22.07 29.46 27.76
C SER A 594 23.22 29.95 26.86
N ASP A 595 22.99 30.05 25.55
CA ASP A 595 23.98 30.50 24.56
C ASP A 595 23.86 32.02 24.34
N SER A 596 24.78 32.81 24.92
CA SER A 596 24.73 34.28 24.88
C SER A 596 24.75 34.86 23.46
N ASP A 597 25.30 34.14 22.49
CA ASP A 597 25.45 34.60 21.12
C ASP A 597 24.17 34.40 20.29
N ARG A 598 23.22 33.61 20.81
CA ARG A 598 21.93 33.38 20.14
C ARG A 598 20.92 34.49 20.45
N PRO A 599 20.21 35.00 19.42
CA PRO A 599 19.23 36.06 19.59
C PRO A 599 17.98 35.57 20.32
N VAL A 600 17.31 36.47 21.02
CA VAL A 600 16.08 36.22 21.76
C VAL A 600 15.03 37.24 21.35
N ALA A 601 13.83 36.77 21.02
CA ALA A 601 12.67 37.61 20.74
C ALA A 601 11.69 37.59 21.94
N THR A 602 10.86 38.62 22.05
CA THR A 602 9.83 38.79 23.11
C THR A 602 8.55 39.38 22.51
N GLY A 603 7.42 39.24 23.20
CA GLY A 603 6.10 39.66 22.69
C GLY A 603 5.39 38.57 21.88
N ASP A 604 4.23 38.91 21.30
CA ASP A 604 3.32 37.95 20.64
C ASP A 604 3.63 37.67 19.16
N GLN A 605 4.61 38.36 18.58
CA GLN A 605 4.96 38.20 17.16
C GLN A 605 6.12 37.21 16.99
N PRO A 606 6.16 36.46 15.86
CA PRO A 606 7.30 35.63 15.49
C PRO A 606 8.60 36.41 15.32
#